data_AF-A0AAD8CN21-F1
#
_entry.id   AF-A0AAD8CN21-F1
#
_cell.length_a   1.000
_cell.length_b   1.000
_cell.length_c   1.000
_cell.angle_alpha   90.00
_cell.angle_beta   90.00
_cell.angle_gamma   90.00
#
_symmetry.space_group_name_H-M   'P 1'
#
loop_
_entity.id
_entity.type
_entity.pdbx_description
1 polymer ?
#
loop_
_entity_poly.entity_id
_entity_poly.type
_entity_poly.pdbx_seq_one_letter_code
_entity_poly.pdbx_strand_id
1 'polypeptide(L)'
;MFEHRPRSWRELPLRLADFGVLHRNENSGALTGLTRVRRFIQDDAHIFCTAQQLHSEMRGVCSSCRLSTPCWGSPSGSTFPRPDKFMGTPDVGQC
;
A
#
# COMPACT_ATOMS: atom_id res chain seq x y z
N MET A 1 -10.79 -11.73 -1.37
CA MET A 1 -11.59 -10.71 -2.09
C MET A 1 -11.35 -10.71 -3.60
N PHE A 2 -10.11 -10.78 -4.09
CA PHE A 2 -9.85 -10.92 -5.53
C PHE A 2 -10.28 -12.30 -6.07
N GLU A 3 -9.80 -13.37 -5.43
CA GLU A 3 -9.92 -14.78 -5.86
C GLU A 3 -11.30 -15.41 -5.69
N HIS A 4 -12.28 -14.71 -5.12
CA HIS A 4 -13.61 -15.29 -4.85
C HIS A 4 -14.36 -15.70 -6.14
N ARG A 5 -13.92 -15.20 -7.30
CA ARG A 5 -14.41 -15.56 -8.62
C ARG A 5 -13.32 -15.37 -9.68
N PRO A 6 -13.41 -16.07 -10.83
CA PRO A 6 -12.53 -15.80 -11.96
C PRO A 6 -12.68 -14.34 -12.43
N ARG A 7 -11.54 -13.73 -12.81
CA ARG A 7 -11.43 -12.33 -13.22
C ARG A 7 -10.99 -12.24 -14.67
N SER A 8 -11.67 -11.39 -15.43
CA SER A 8 -11.25 -11.02 -16.78
C SER A 8 -10.26 -9.86 -16.72
N TRP A 9 -9.29 -9.82 -17.64
CA TRP A 9 -8.39 -8.68 -17.82
C TRP A 9 -9.15 -7.36 -18.05
N ARG A 10 -10.38 -7.42 -18.57
CA ARG A 10 -11.25 -6.25 -18.79
C ARG A 10 -11.72 -5.58 -17.51
N GLU A 11 -11.67 -6.30 -16.38
CA GLU A 11 -12.00 -5.75 -15.06
C GLU A 11 -10.82 -4.99 -14.43
N LEU A 12 -9.63 -5.05 -15.03
CA LEU A 12 -8.46 -4.34 -14.55
C LEU A 12 -8.46 -2.89 -15.06
N PRO A 13 -8.09 -1.91 -14.22
CA PRO A 13 -7.60 -2.05 -12.85
C PRO A 13 -8.72 -2.23 -11.82
N LEU A 14 -8.60 -3.25 -10.97
CA LEU A 14 -9.53 -3.52 -9.87
C LEU A 14 -8.97 -2.91 -8.58
N ARG A 15 -9.74 -2.03 -7.93
CA ARG A 15 -9.36 -1.36 -6.68
C ARG A 15 -10.27 -1.81 -5.55
N LEU A 16 -9.69 -2.30 -4.46
CA LEU A 16 -10.41 -2.80 -3.29
C LEU A 16 -9.89 -2.05 -2.06
N ALA A 17 -10.78 -1.46 -1.27
CA ALA A 17 -10.44 -0.79 0.00
C ALA A 17 -10.99 -1.60 1.18
N ASP A 18 -10.25 -1.60 2.28
CA ASP A 18 -10.61 -2.28 3.53
C ASP A 18 -10.24 -1.40 4.73
N PHE A 19 -11.13 -1.39 5.73
CA PHE A 19 -10.98 -0.70 7.01
C PHE A 19 -10.94 -1.69 8.18
N GLY A 20 -10.36 -2.87 7.93
CA GLY A 20 -10.20 -3.93 8.91
C GLY A 20 -9.34 -3.52 10.10
N VAL A 21 -9.63 -4.13 11.25
CA VAL A 21 -8.79 -4.00 12.45
C VAL A 21 -7.52 -4.83 12.24
N LEU A 22 -6.38 -4.15 12.32
CA LEU A 22 -5.06 -4.77 12.25
C LEU A 22 -4.46 -4.91 13.63
N HIS A 23 -3.71 -6.00 13.82
CA HIS A 23 -2.96 -6.27 15.03
C HIS A 23 -1.49 -6.50 14.69
N ARG A 24 -0.59 -5.77 15.34
CA ARG A 24 0.86 -5.99 15.27
C ARG A 24 1.39 -6.19 16.69
N ASN A 25 2.10 -7.29 16.92
CA ASN A 25 2.67 -7.58 18.24
C ASN A 25 3.97 -6.80 18.46
N GLU A 26 3.83 -5.49 18.63
CA GLU A 26 4.93 -4.58 18.90
C GLU A 26 5.52 -4.82 20.31
N ASN A 27 6.85 -4.67 20.43
CA ASN A 27 7.57 -4.76 21.69
C ASN A 27 6.97 -3.77 22.70
N SER A 28 6.71 -4.22 23.93
CA SER A 28 6.02 -3.42 24.96
C SER A 28 6.70 -2.08 25.24
N GLY A 29 8.05 -2.03 25.18
CA GLY A 29 8.83 -0.81 25.40
C GLY A 29 8.82 0.18 24.22
N ALA A 30 8.26 -0.18 23.07
CA ALA A 30 8.18 0.67 21.90
C ALA A 30 6.79 1.32 21.72
N LEU A 31 5.82 0.98 22.56
CA LEU A 31 4.46 1.52 22.49
C LEU A 31 4.45 2.98 22.97
N THR A 32 3.92 3.87 22.15
CA THR A 32 3.88 5.31 22.44
C THR A 32 2.60 5.96 21.94
N GLY A 33 1.81 6.52 22.87
CA GLY A 33 0.59 7.27 22.58
C GLY A 33 -0.34 6.56 21.59
N LEU A 34 -0.69 7.26 20.50
CA LEU A 34 -1.47 6.74 19.38
C LEU A 34 -0.62 6.46 18.13
N THR A 35 0.65 6.84 18.13
CA THR A 35 1.53 6.70 16.97
C THR A 35 2.08 5.27 16.84
N ARG A 36 2.18 4.52 17.94
CA ARG A 36 2.61 3.12 17.93
C ARG A 36 1.81 2.27 18.91
N VAL A 37 0.84 1.53 18.39
CA VAL A 37 -0.12 0.71 19.15
C VAL A 37 -0.21 -0.71 18.60
N ARG A 38 -0.69 -1.66 19.41
CA ARG A 38 -0.85 -3.07 18.98
C ARG A 38 -2.10 -3.34 18.16
N ARG A 39 -3.09 -2.45 18.21
CA ARG A 39 -4.37 -2.57 17.51
C ARG A 39 -4.72 -1.23 16.89
N PHE A 40 -4.96 -1.20 15.59
CA PHE A 40 -5.31 0.01 14.84
C PHE A 40 -6.08 -0.34 13.58
N ILE A 41 -6.70 0.65 12.96
CA ILE A 41 -7.38 0.52 11.66
C ILE A 41 -6.60 1.39 10.67
N GLN A 42 -6.28 0.83 9.50
CA GLN A 42 -5.69 1.59 8.40
C GLN A 42 -6.74 1.79 7.31
N ASP A 43 -6.64 2.92 6.60
CA ASP A 43 -7.28 3.08 5.30
C ASP A 43 -6.43 2.32 4.27
N ASP A 44 -6.69 1.01 4.15
CA ASP A 44 -5.88 0.10 3.36
C ASP A 44 -6.54 -0.17 2.00
N ALA A 45 -5.74 -0.24 0.94
CA ALA A 45 -6.25 -0.43 -0.41
C ALA A 45 -5.31 -1.30 -1.25
N HIS A 46 -5.91 -2.21 -2.02
CA HIS A 46 -5.23 -3.12 -2.92
C HIS A 46 -5.68 -2.84 -4.35
N ILE A 47 -4.71 -2.58 -5.25
CA ILE A 47 -4.96 -2.36 -6.67
C ILE A 47 -4.36 -3.51 -7.47
N PHE A 48 -5.21 -4.24 -8.19
CA PHE A 48 -4.81 -5.26 -9.14
C PHE A 48 -4.83 -4.65 -10.54
N CYS A 49 -3.68 -4.63 -11.21
CA CYS A 49 -3.54 -4.03 -12.53
C CYS A 49 -2.51 -4.79 -13.37
N THR A 50 -2.47 -4.53 -14.68
CA THR A 50 -1.41 -5.06 -15.54
C THR A 50 -0.12 -4.26 -15.36
N ALA A 51 1.02 -4.83 -15.77
CA ALA A 51 2.31 -4.15 -15.70
C ALA A 51 2.32 -2.80 -16.44
N GLN A 52 1.61 -2.70 -17.56
CA GLN A 52 1.48 -1.44 -18.31
C GLN A 52 0.68 -0.37 -17.56
N GLN A 53 -0.26 -0.77 -16.70
CA GLN A 53 -1.13 0.12 -15.93
C GLN A 53 -0.49 0.59 -14.60
N LEU A 54 0.58 -0.06 -14.15
CA LEU A 54 1.22 0.19 -12.86
C LEU A 54 1.63 1.66 -12.67
N HIS A 55 2.34 2.24 -13.64
CA HIS A 55 2.81 3.62 -13.55
C HIS A 55 1.68 4.65 -13.48
N SER A 56 0.55 4.41 -14.17
CA SER A 56 -0.61 5.30 -14.10
C SER A 56 -1.32 5.21 -12.76
N GLU A 57 -1.51 3.99 -12.23
CA GLU A 57 -2.17 3.79 -10.93
C GLU A 57 -1.33 4.40 -9.80
N MET A 58 -0.02 4.20 -9.83
CA MET A 58 0.90 4.74 -8.83
C MET A 58 0.90 6.29 -8.81
N ARG A 59 0.82 6.94 -9.98
CA ARG A 59 0.65 8.40 -10.05
C ARG A 59 -0.70 8.86 -9.48
N GLY A 60 -1.77 8.11 -9.75
CA GLY A 60 -3.11 8.40 -9.22
C GLY A 60 -3.19 8.31 -7.71
N VAL A 61 -2.54 7.30 -7.11
CA VAL A 61 -2.46 7.18 -5.64
C VAL A 61 -1.66 8.34 -5.06
N CYS A 62 -0.50 8.66 -5.63
CA CYS A 62 0.32 9.79 -5.19
C CYS A 62 -0.43 11.14 -5.26
N SER A 63 -1.25 11.38 -6.28
CA SER A 63 -2.06 12.60 -6.36
C SER A 63 -3.19 12.61 -5.34
N SER A 64 -3.84 11.46 -5.10
CA SER A 64 -4.87 11.30 -4.07
C SER A 64 -4.33 11.57 -2.66
N CYS A 65 -3.16 11.02 -2.32
CA CYS A 65 -2.50 11.28 -1.03
C CYS A 65 -2.18 12.77 -0.85
N ARG A 66 -1.79 13.48 -1.92
CA ARG A 66 -1.55 14.93 -1.84
C ARG A 66 -2.83 15.72 -1.58
N LEU A 67 -3.96 15.26 -2.09
CA LEU A 67 -5.27 15.90 -1.87
C LEU A 67 -5.77 15.73 -0.44
N SER A 68 -5.51 14.58 0.20
CA SER A 68 -5.89 14.34 1.59
C SER A 68 -4.95 14.99 2.60
N THR A 69 -3.69 15.25 2.20
CA THR A 69 -2.64 15.79 3.06
C THR A 69 -2.15 17.23 2.74
N PRO A 70 -2.96 18.22 2.27
CA PRO A 70 -2.44 19.57 1.99
C PRO A 70 -1.95 20.32 3.26
N CYS A 71 -2.38 19.87 4.44
CA CYS A 71 -2.19 20.56 5.71
C CYS A 71 -0.91 20.18 6.47
N TRP A 72 -0.21 19.11 6.09
CA TRP A 72 1.03 18.67 6.72
C TRP A 72 2.15 18.62 5.67
N GLY A 73 3.09 19.57 5.77
CA GLY A 73 4.23 19.71 4.85
C GLY A 73 4.93 18.38 4.60
N SER A 74 4.86 17.92 3.36
CA SER A 74 5.37 16.60 2.97
C SER A 74 6.90 16.62 2.92
N PRO A 75 7.61 15.67 3.55
CA PRO A 75 9.00 15.44 3.23
C PRO A 75 9.10 14.89 1.80
N SER A 76 10.17 15.24 1.10
CA SER A 76 10.60 14.61 -0.15
C SER A 76 10.36 13.09 -0.14
N GLY A 77 9.76 12.54 -1.20
CA GLY A 77 9.46 11.10 -1.28
C GLY A 77 10.72 10.26 -1.07
N SER A 78 10.64 9.31 -0.13
CA SER A 78 11.72 8.34 0.12
C SER A 78 11.49 7.08 -0.70
N THR A 79 12.43 6.72 -1.57
CA THR A 79 12.46 5.42 -2.24
C THR A 79 13.13 4.40 -1.33
N PHE A 80 12.49 3.25 -1.13
CA PHE A 80 13.05 2.16 -0.33
C PHE A 80 13.65 1.09 -1.25
N PRO A 81 14.93 0.69 -1.05
CA PRO A 81 15.55 -0.36 -1.83
C PRO A 81 14.99 -1.74 -1.46
N ARG A 82 15.25 -2.72 -2.34
CA ARG A 82 14.91 -4.13 -2.10
C ARG A 82 15.58 -4.63 -0.81
N PRO A 83 14.84 -5.27 0.11
CA PRO A 83 15.39 -5.85 1.35
C PRO A 83 16.12 -7.18 1.09
N ASP A 84 16.98 -7.58 2.04
CA ASP A 84 17.74 -8.84 1.98
C ASP A 84 16.85 -10.08 1.84
N LYS A 85 15.69 -10.06 2.50
CA LYS A 85 14.66 -11.10 2.39
C LYS A 85 13.53 -10.57 1.51
N PHE A 86 13.45 -11.06 0.28
CA PHE A 86 12.38 -10.72 -0.67
C PHE A 86 11.80 -11.99 -1.32
N MET A 87 10.60 -11.85 -1.90
CA MET A 87 9.95 -12.90 -2.70
C MET A 87 9.76 -12.39 -4.14
N GLY A 88 9.69 -13.32 -5.10
CA GLY A 88 9.52 -13.00 -6.53
C GLY A 88 10.82 -13.13 -7.32
N THR A 89 10.72 -12.99 -8.64
CA THR A 89 11.88 -13.08 -9.54
C THR A 89 12.62 -11.75 -9.60
N PRO A 90 13.96 -11.73 -9.78
CA PRO A 90 14.75 -10.50 -9.66
C PRO A 90 14.46 -9.43 -10.71
N ASP A 91 13.88 -9.84 -11.84
CA ASP A 91 13.47 -9.04 -12.99
C ASP A 91 12.17 -8.26 -12.74
N VAL A 92 11.29 -8.75 -11.86
CA VAL A 92 10.04 -8.10 -11.51
C VAL A 92 10.28 -7.22 -10.28
N GLY A 93 10.29 -5.89 -10.46
CA GLY A 93 10.43 -4.92 -9.36
C GLY A 93 11.69 -4.05 -9.40
N GLN A 94 12.27 -3.83 -10.58
CA GLN A 94 13.24 -2.74 -10.79
C GLN A 94 12.47 -1.46 -11.13
N CYS A 95 11.95 -0.78 -10.12
CA CYS A 95 11.40 0.57 -10.25
C CYS A 95 12.24 1.56 -9.46
#